data_AF-A0A6A4IMA8-F1
#
_entry.id   AF-A0A6A4IMA8-F1
#
_cell.length_a   1.000
_cell.length_b   1.000
_cell.length_c   1.000
_cell.angle_alpha   90.00
_cell.angle_beta   90.00
_cell.angle_gamma   90.00
#
_symmetry.space_group_name_H-M   'P 1'
#
loop_
_entity.id
_entity.type
_entity.pdbx_description
1 polymer ?
#
loop_
_entity_poly.entity_id
_entity_poly.type
_entity_poly.pdbx_seq_one_letter_code
_entity_poly.pdbx_strand_id
1 'polypeptide(L)'
;MDRYAEPEPELDSDGEPIVEPEVDLSAFLEKQKLTDEPGPSEPPPEDDADDIDHTLDNLQSKKTNLKGKAQHIEWDDSLEDLLREKEAAEATRELKNRFRAKSAKLRTSKPTLTASDRKRELSYVDAPSLPLPENMKPKTEMEQMEDFLDDLLS
;
A
#
# COMPACT_ATOMS: atom_id res chain seq x y z
N MET A 1 4.13 -10.89 -7.23
CA MET A 1 5.15 -10.74 -6.19
C MET A 1 4.50 -9.98 -5.06
N ASP A 2 4.33 -10.66 -3.93
CA ASP A 2 3.91 -10.01 -2.70
C ASP A 2 5.01 -9.02 -2.28
N ARG A 3 4.62 -7.78 -2.00
CA ARG A 3 5.55 -6.71 -1.61
C ARG A 3 5.78 -6.66 -0.10
N TYR A 4 5.06 -7.49 0.67
CA TYR A 4 5.09 -7.53 2.13
C TYR A 4 5.57 -8.88 2.69
N ALA A 5 6.23 -9.70 1.87
CA ALA A 5 6.90 -10.88 2.39
C ALA A 5 8.08 -10.43 3.27
N GLU A 6 7.90 -10.50 4.58
CA GLU A 6 8.99 -10.29 5.53
C GLU A 6 10.00 -11.44 5.38
N PRO A 7 11.31 -11.14 5.33
CA PRO A 7 12.34 -12.16 5.27
C PRO A 7 12.33 -12.98 6.56
N GLU A 8 12.46 -14.30 6.43
CA GLU A 8 12.59 -15.19 7.59
C GLU A 8 13.85 -14.81 8.40
N PRO A 9 13.77 -14.81 9.74
CA PRO A 9 14.90 -14.45 10.59
C PRO A 9 16.04 -15.47 10.44
N GLU A 10 17.28 -14.97 10.36
CA GLU A 10 18.47 -15.84 10.32
C GLU A 10 18.64 -16.55 11.66
N LEU A 11 18.78 -17.88 11.63
CA LEU A 11 18.97 -18.71 12.81
C LEU A 11 20.46 -18.98 13.06
N ASP A 12 20.87 -18.99 14.33
CA ASP A 12 22.21 -19.37 14.75
C ASP A 12 22.42 -20.91 14.74
N SER A 13 23.58 -21.37 15.19
CA SER A 13 23.90 -22.82 15.23
C SER A 13 23.00 -23.63 16.16
N ASP A 14 22.34 -22.98 17.12
CA ASP A 14 21.42 -23.60 18.07
C ASP A 14 19.95 -23.50 17.59
N GLY A 15 19.71 -22.86 16.43
CA GLY A 15 18.40 -22.70 15.81
C GLY A 15 17.58 -21.56 16.40
N GLU A 16 18.22 -20.65 17.14
CA GLU A 16 17.58 -19.45 17.70
C GLU A 16 17.77 -18.26 16.73
N PRO A 17 16.79 -17.34 16.64
CA PRO A 17 16.93 -16.13 15.85
C PRO A 17 18.14 -15.30 16.31
N ILE A 18 19.00 -14.93 15.37
CA ILE A 18 20.14 -14.04 15.65
C ILE A 18 19.60 -12.66 16.01
N VAL A 19 19.61 -12.34 17.30
CA VAL A 19 19.20 -11.03 17.81
C VAL A 19 20.36 -10.06 17.66
N GLU A 20 20.13 -8.91 17.02
CA GLU A 20 21.12 -7.83 16.98
C GLU A 20 21.43 -7.36 18.41
N PRO A 21 22.71 -7.14 18.76
CA PRO A 21 23.10 -6.76 20.11
C PRO A 21 22.52 -5.39 20.50
N GLU A 22 22.06 -5.28 21.75
CA GLU A 22 21.56 -4.02 22.30
C GLU A 22 22.67 -2.95 22.31
N VAL A 23 22.42 -1.82 21.66
CA VAL A 23 23.33 -0.66 21.62
C VAL A 23 22.97 0.29 22.75
N ASP A 24 23.92 0.56 23.66
CA ASP A 24 23.73 1.57 24.72
C ASP A 24 23.86 2.99 24.16
N LEU A 25 22.73 3.71 24.11
CA LEU A 25 22.65 5.09 23.63
C LEU A 25 22.99 6.13 24.71
N SER A 26 23.27 5.72 25.95
CA SER A 26 23.51 6.62 27.09
C SER A 26 24.60 7.66 26.80
N ALA A 27 25.75 7.23 26.27
CA ALA A 27 26.87 8.09 25.92
C ALA A 27 26.59 9.01 24.72
N PHE A 28 25.72 8.59 23.79
CA PHE A 28 25.31 9.41 22.67
C PHE A 28 24.34 10.52 23.12
N LEU A 29 23.37 10.17 23.98
CA LEU A 29 22.41 11.10 24.55
C LEU A 29 23.07 12.09 25.52
N GLU A 30 24.09 11.66 26.27
CA GLU A 30 24.87 12.55 27.13
C GLU A 30 25.58 13.66 26.34
N LYS A 31 26.07 13.38 25.14
CA LYS A 31 26.64 14.39 24.24
C LYS A 31 25.60 15.36 23.67
N GLN A 32 24.33 14.93 23.57
CA GLN A 32 23.22 15.76 23.13
C GLN A 32 22.52 16.50 24.27
N LYS A 33 22.83 16.19 25.52
CA LYS A 33 22.44 17.03 26.65
C LYS A 33 23.17 18.35 26.49
N LEU A 34 22.48 19.31 25.88
CA LEU A 34 22.73 20.72 26.03
C LEU A 34 22.77 20.96 27.53
N THR A 35 23.98 21.11 28.09
CA THR A 35 24.13 21.76 29.38
C THR A 35 23.34 23.05 29.30
N ASP A 36 22.53 23.34 30.31
CA ASP A 36 21.69 24.55 30.44
C ASP A 36 22.53 25.83 30.59
N GLU A 37 23.72 25.83 30.01
CA GLU A 37 24.58 26.98 29.82
C GLU A 37 24.16 27.63 28.49
N PRO A 38 23.75 28.90 28.49
CA PRO A 38 23.49 29.62 27.26
C PRO A 38 24.80 29.74 26.47
N GLY A 39 25.04 28.80 25.56
CA GLY A 39 26.07 28.91 24.54
C GLY A 39 25.82 30.15 23.67
N PRO A 40 26.84 30.65 22.95
CA PRO A 40 26.77 31.91 22.20
C PRO A 40 25.92 31.71 20.95
N SER A 41 24.60 31.65 21.10
CA SER A 41 23.70 31.96 20.01
C SER A 41 23.74 33.47 19.86
N GLU A 42 24.50 33.93 18.87
CA GLU A 42 24.28 35.25 18.29
C GLU A 42 22.77 35.37 18.01
N PRO A 43 22.08 36.42 18.48
CA PRO A 43 20.69 36.61 18.13
C PRO A 43 20.63 36.71 16.59
N PRO A 44 19.69 36.01 15.93
CA PRO A 44 19.50 36.20 14.50
C PRO A 44 19.26 37.70 14.23
N PRO A 45 19.77 38.25 13.11
CA PRO A 45 19.45 39.62 12.72
C PRO A 45 17.93 39.80 12.71
N GLU A 46 17.45 41.01 13.01
CA GLU A 46 16.03 41.34 12.91
C GLU A 46 15.60 41.11 11.45
N ASP A 47 15.01 39.95 11.18
CA ASP A 47 14.39 39.66 9.90
C ASP A 47 13.22 40.65 9.75
N ASP A 48 13.29 41.48 8.71
CA ASP A 48 12.21 42.40 8.34
C ASP A 48 10.92 41.57 8.18
N ALA A 49 9.99 41.72 9.13
CA ALA A 49 8.73 40.96 9.18
C ALA A 49 7.84 41.14 7.93
N ASP A 50 8.22 42.05 7.04
CA ASP A 50 7.53 42.35 5.79
C ASP A 50 7.88 41.35 4.65
N ASP A 51 8.99 40.60 4.75
CA ASP A 51 9.41 39.61 3.75
C ASP A 51 8.86 38.18 4.02
N ILE A 52 8.14 37.99 5.14
CA ILE A 52 7.58 36.70 5.54
C ILE A 52 6.11 36.61 5.11
N ASP A 53 5.79 35.59 4.30
CA ASP A 53 4.41 35.33 3.88
C ASP A 53 3.57 34.77 5.06
N HIS A 54 2.83 35.65 5.72
CA HIS A 54 1.91 35.34 6.82
C HIS A 54 0.57 34.74 6.38
N THR A 55 0.32 34.50 5.08
CA THR A 55 -0.96 33.98 4.60
C THR A 55 -1.29 32.58 5.16
N LEU A 56 -0.28 31.85 5.63
CA LEU A 56 -0.41 30.50 6.19
C LEU A 56 -0.32 30.44 7.73
N ASP A 57 -0.09 31.55 8.42
CA ASP A 57 0.00 31.57 9.90
C ASP A 57 -1.32 31.13 10.55
N ASN A 58 -2.43 31.45 9.92
CA ASN A 58 -3.77 31.05 10.37
C ASN A 58 -3.99 29.53 10.24
N LEU A 59 -3.20 28.83 9.43
CA LEU A 59 -3.29 27.38 9.22
C LEU A 59 -2.48 26.59 10.27
N GLN A 60 -1.49 27.22 10.91
CA GLN A 60 -0.63 26.56 11.90
C GLN A 60 -1.28 26.45 13.29
N SER A 61 -2.29 27.28 13.59
CA SER A 61 -2.93 27.35 14.91
C SER A 61 -3.75 26.12 15.35
N LYS A 62 -3.80 25.05 14.54
CA LYS A 62 -4.46 23.77 14.91
C LYS A 62 -3.56 22.54 14.77
N LYS A 63 -2.24 22.70 14.69
CA LYS A 63 -1.33 21.58 14.92
C LYS A 63 -1.05 21.51 16.41
N THR A 64 -1.87 20.77 17.14
CA THR A 64 -1.49 20.30 18.47
C THR A 64 -0.15 19.58 18.33
N ASN A 65 0.89 20.16 18.92
CA ASN A 65 2.21 19.55 19.02
C ASN A 65 2.06 18.24 19.82
N LEU A 66 1.80 17.13 19.13
CA LEU A 66 1.67 15.77 19.69
C LEU A 66 2.96 14.96 19.47
N LYS A 67 4.10 15.61 19.22
CA LYS A 67 5.39 14.90 19.17
C LYS A 67 5.63 14.30 20.57
N GLY A 68 5.41 13.00 20.71
CA GLY A 68 5.48 12.25 21.97
C GLY A 68 4.15 11.80 22.58
N LYS A 69 2.98 12.12 22.01
CA LYS A 69 1.69 11.56 22.45
C LYS A 69 1.26 10.45 21.49
N ALA A 70 1.51 9.20 21.90
CA ALA A 70 0.92 8.05 21.24
C ALA A 70 -0.61 8.15 21.35
N GLN A 71 -1.30 8.31 20.23
CA GLN A 71 -2.75 8.22 20.18
C GLN A 71 -3.10 6.74 19.99
N HIS A 72 -3.97 6.22 20.86
CA HIS A 72 -4.57 4.91 20.67
C HIS A 72 -5.69 5.07 19.65
N ILE A 73 -5.56 4.41 18.51
CA ILE A 73 -6.61 4.33 17.50
C ILE A 73 -7.23 2.94 17.67
N GLU A 74 -8.49 2.91 18.07
CA GLU A 74 -9.27 1.67 18.11
C GLU A 74 -9.80 1.40 16.71
N TRP A 75 -9.76 0.13 16.30
CA TRP A 75 -10.46 -0.30 15.10
C TRP A 75 -11.95 -0.36 15.44
N ASP A 76 -12.69 0.67 15.02
CA ASP A 76 -14.13 0.75 15.16
C ASP A 76 -14.86 0.48 13.83
N ASP A 77 -16.15 0.17 13.92
CA ASP A 77 -16.98 -0.12 12.74
C ASP A 77 -17.00 1.07 11.75
N SER A 78 -16.82 2.30 12.25
CA SER A 78 -16.76 3.49 11.41
C SER A 78 -15.53 3.52 10.51
N LEU A 79 -14.37 3.06 11.00
CA LEU A 79 -13.16 2.96 10.21
C LEU A 79 -13.27 1.87 9.14
N GLU A 80 -13.92 0.75 9.44
CA GLU A 80 -14.19 -0.31 8.47
C GLU A 80 -15.14 0.18 7.36
N ASP A 81 -16.20 0.90 7.73
CA ASP A 81 -17.13 1.50 6.76
C ASP A 81 -16.44 2.50 5.84
N LEU A 82 -15.59 3.38 6.40
CA LEU A 82 -14.79 4.33 5.62
C LEU A 82 -13.80 3.63 4.71
N LEU A 83 -13.18 2.54 5.17
CA LEU A 83 -12.24 1.75 4.37
C LEU A 83 -12.96 1.11 3.18
N ARG A 84 -14.14 0.51 3.40
CA ARG A 84 -14.98 -0.05 2.35
C ARG A 84 -15.42 1.00 1.33
N GLU A 85 -15.86 2.18 1.78
CA GLU A 85 -16.24 3.27 0.88
C GLU A 85 -15.05 3.77 0.06
N LYS A 86 -13.88 3.92 0.70
CA LYS A 86 -12.63 4.30 0.04
C LYS A 86 -12.27 3.31 -1.07
N GLU A 87 -12.35 2.00 -0.81
CA GLU A 87 -12.05 0.98 -1.82
C GLU A 87 -13.00 1.07 -3.02
N ALA A 88 -14.30 1.28 -2.80
CA ALA A 88 -15.26 1.49 -3.88
C ALA A 88 -14.94 2.76 -4.70
N ALA A 89 -14.58 3.85 -4.03
CA ALA A 89 -14.20 5.10 -4.69
C ALA A 89 -12.88 4.95 -5.48
N GLU A 90 -11.89 4.24 -4.94
CA GLU A 90 -10.63 3.98 -5.65
C GLU A 90 -10.83 3.08 -6.86
N ALA A 91 -11.66 2.04 -6.75
CA ALA A 91 -11.98 1.16 -7.88
C ALA A 91 -12.61 1.93 -9.04
N THR A 92 -13.59 2.81 -8.76
CA THR A 92 -14.22 3.64 -9.80
C THR A 92 -13.23 4.64 -10.42
N ARG A 93 -12.37 5.25 -9.59
CA ARG A 93 -11.32 6.17 -10.06
C ARG A 93 -10.31 5.45 -10.95
N GLU A 94 -9.85 4.27 -10.54
CA GLU A 94 -8.89 3.46 -11.30
C GLU A 94 -9.49 2.98 -12.63
N LEU A 95 -10.76 2.57 -12.66
CA LEU A 95 -11.45 2.19 -13.89
C LEU A 95 -11.52 3.37 -14.87
N LYS A 96 -11.84 4.57 -14.37
CA LYS A 96 -11.84 5.79 -15.18
C LYS A 96 -10.45 6.16 -15.68
N ASN A 97 -9.43 6.03 -14.84
CA ASN A 97 -8.04 6.27 -15.22
C ASN A 97 -7.58 5.30 -16.31
N ARG A 98 -7.88 4.01 -16.17
CA ARG A 98 -7.61 2.98 -17.17
C ARG A 98 -8.32 3.27 -18.49
N PHE A 99 -9.60 3.65 -18.45
CA PHE A 99 -10.34 4.00 -19.67
C PHE A 99 -9.77 5.24 -20.34
N ARG A 100 -9.43 6.28 -19.57
CA ARG A 100 -8.79 7.51 -20.09
C ARG A 100 -7.42 7.22 -20.69
N ALA A 101 -6.60 6.41 -20.01
CA ALA A 101 -5.28 6.01 -20.51
C ALA A 101 -5.38 5.17 -21.79
N LYS A 102 -6.32 4.21 -21.86
CA LYS A 102 -6.55 3.39 -23.07
C LYS A 102 -7.09 4.22 -24.23
N SER A 103 -8.05 5.10 -23.99
CA SER A 103 -8.60 5.99 -25.02
C SER A 103 -7.59 7.02 -25.53
N ALA A 104 -6.73 7.55 -24.65
CA ALA A 104 -5.63 8.40 -25.06
C ALA A 104 -4.64 7.66 -25.97
N LYS A 105 -4.26 6.42 -25.61
CA LYS A 105 -3.40 5.56 -26.45
C LYS A 105 -4.03 5.27 -27.81
N LEU A 106 -5.33 4.96 -27.87
CA LEU A 106 -6.01 4.70 -29.14
C LEU A 106 -6.11 5.95 -30.04
N ARG A 107 -6.19 7.14 -29.44
CA ARG A 107 -6.21 8.41 -30.17
C ARG A 107 -4.84 8.80 -30.72
N THR A 108 -3.77 8.47 -30.01
CA THR A 108 -2.39 8.77 -30.44
C THR A 108 -1.78 7.66 -31.30
N SER A 109 -2.20 6.41 -31.12
CA SER A 109 -1.82 5.30 -32.01
C SER A 109 -2.82 5.20 -33.16
N LYS A 110 -2.46 5.72 -34.34
CA LYS A 110 -3.12 5.31 -35.59
C LYS A 110 -3.06 3.77 -35.67
N PRO A 111 -4.19 3.06 -35.91
CA PRO A 111 -4.19 1.61 -35.96
C PRO A 111 -3.48 1.16 -37.22
N THR A 112 -2.17 0.96 -37.12
CA THR A 112 -1.41 0.23 -38.11
C THR A 112 -1.31 -1.18 -37.56
N LEU A 113 -2.24 -2.05 -37.96
CA LEU A 113 -2.19 -3.46 -37.61
C LEU A 113 -0.86 -4.01 -38.12
N THR A 114 0.11 -4.19 -37.23
CA THR A 114 1.37 -4.84 -37.59
C THR A 114 1.13 -6.34 -37.61
N ALA A 115 1.78 -7.04 -38.54
CA ALA A 115 1.63 -8.49 -38.72
C ALA A 115 1.97 -9.33 -37.48
N SER A 116 2.58 -8.71 -36.45
CA SER A 116 2.93 -9.36 -35.18
C SER A 116 1.72 -9.68 -34.30
N ASP A 117 0.66 -8.87 -34.31
CA ASP A 117 -0.50 -9.10 -33.43
C ASP A 117 -1.35 -10.28 -33.91
N ARG A 118 -1.43 -10.51 -35.23
CA ARG A 118 -2.08 -11.70 -35.80
C ARG A 118 -1.38 -13.02 -35.47
N LYS A 119 -0.08 -13.00 -35.13
CA LYS A 119 0.66 -14.21 -34.78
C LYS A 119 0.50 -14.63 -33.31
N ARG A 120 0.11 -13.72 -32.41
CA ARG A 120 -0.08 -14.03 -30.98
C ARG A 120 -1.42 -14.72 -30.70
N GLU A 121 -2.45 -14.43 -31.49
CA GLU A 121 -3.73 -15.17 -31.45
C GLU A 121 -3.57 -16.64 -31.91
N LEU A 122 -2.57 -16.94 -32.76
CA LEU A 122 -2.25 -18.28 -33.24
C LEU A 122 -1.26 -19.05 -32.36
N SER A 123 -0.68 -18.42 -31.33
CA SER A 123 0.30 -19.04 -30.43
C SER A 123 -0.29 -19.45 -29.07
N TYR A 124 -1.63 -19.53 -28.96
CA TYR A 124 -2.26 -20.22 -27.86
C TYR A 124 -2.00 -21.71 -28.06
N VAL A 125 -1.07 -22.27 -27.29
CA VAL A 125 -0.92 -23.73 -27.20
C VAL A 125 -2.10 -24.21 -26.39
N ASP A 126 -3.18 -24.56 -27.09
CA ASP A 126 -4.34 -25.24 -26.52
C ASP A 126 -3.86 -26.60 -26.01
N ALA A 127 -3.86 -26.76 -24.68
CA ALA A 127 -3.56 -28.06 -24.09
C ALA A 127 -4.63 -29.05 -24.54
N PRO A 128 -4.29 -30.31 -24.86
CA PRO A 128 -5.30 -31.31 -25.20
C PRO A 128 -6.29 -31.42 -24.04
N SER A 129 -7.57 -31.23 -24.35
CA SER A 129 -8.65 -31.33 -23.38
C SER A 129 -8.59 -32.70 -22.70
N LEU A 130 -8.57 -32.69 -21.37
CA LEU A 130 -8.71 -33.90 -20.56
C LEU A 130 -9.99 -34.63 -21.00
N PRO A 131 -9.96 -35.96 -21.21
CA PRO A 131 -11.18 -36.70 -21.49
C PRO A 131 -12.12 -36.54 -20.29
N LEU A 132 -13.17 -35.73 -20.49
CA LEU A 132 -14.25 -35.61 -19.53
C LEU A 132 -15.00 -36.95 -19.49
N PRO A 133 -15.26 -37.53 -18.31
CA PRO A 133 -16.13 -38.68 -18.20
C PRO A 133 -17.50 -38.32 -18.78
N GLU A 134 -18.06 -39.25 -19.58
CA GLU A 134 -19.15 -39.09 -20.55
C GLU A 134 -20.51 -38.59 -19.98
N ASN A 135 -20.59 -38.26 -18.68
CA ASN A 135 -21.84 -37.97 -17.99
C ASN A 135 -21.89 -36.72 -17.10
N MET A 136 -20.89 -35.83 -17.15
CA MET A 136 -21.00 -34.56 -16.43
C MET A 136 -21.42 -33.42 -17.34
N LYS A 137 -22.72 -33.07 -17.28
CA LYS A 137 -23.15 -31.72 -17.66
C LYS A 137 -22.36 -30.72 -16.81
N PRO A 138 -21.90 -29.59 -17.38
CA PRO A 138 -21.27 -28.55 -16.58
C PRO A 138 -22.29 -28.11 -15.51
N LYS A 139 -21.95 -28.35 -14.24
CA LYS A 139 -22.79 -27.97 -13.11
C LYS A 139 -23.01 -26.47 -13.17
N THR A 140 -24.25 -26.04 -13.00
CA THR A 140 -24.54 -24.61 -12.93
C THR A 140 -23.89 -24.01 -11.69
N GLU A 141 -23.64 -22.69 -11.70
CA GLU A 141 -23.05 -21.99 -10.55
C GLU A 141 -23.84 -22.24 -9.25
N MET A 142 -25.18 -22.33 -9.36
CA MET A 142 -26.08 -22.65 -8.25
C MET A 142 -25.84 -24.05 -7.68
N GLU A 143 -25.70 -25.06 -8.55
CA GLU A 143 -25.45 -26.45 -8.15
C GLU A 143 -24.07 -26.64 -7.50
N GLN A 144 -23.08 -25.84 -7.90
CA GLN A 144 -21.77 -25.82 -7.25
C GLN A 144 -21.81 -25.18 -5.85
N MET A 145 -22.65 -24.15 -5.67
CA MET A 145 -22.87 -23.54 -4.36
C MET A 145 -23.62 -24.48 -3.40
N GLU A 146 -24.61 -25.24 -3.90
CA GLU A 146 -25.35 -26.23 -3.11
C GLU A 146 -24.43 -27.33 -2.59
N ASP A 147 -23.58 -27.92 -3.44
CA ASP A 147 -22.61 -28.94 -3.02
C ASP A 147 -21.67 -28.45 -1.91
N PHE A 148 -21.23 -27.18 -1.98
CA PHE A 148 -20.36 -26.58 -0.96
C PHE A 148 -21.08 -26.36 0.38
N LEU A 149 -22.35 -25.98 0.34
CA LEU A 149 -23.16 -25.78 1.54
C LEU A 149 -23.48 -27.11 2.25
N ASP A 150 -23.68 -28.18 1.48
CA ASP A 150 -23.92 -29.52 2.03
C ASP A 150 -22.67 -30.09 2.70
N ASP A 151 -21.47 -29.85 2.16
CA ASP A 151 -20.19 -30.28 2.76
C ASP A 151 -19.92 -29.55 4.10
N LEU A 152 -20.26 -28.26 4.19
CA LEU A 152 -20.11 -27.45 5.41
C LEU A 152 -21.05 -27.90 6.54
N LEU A 153 -22.18 -28.51 6.21
CA LEU A 153 -23.18 -28.99 7.17
C LEU A 153 -22.98 -30.46 7.57
N SER A 154 -21.95 -31.13 7.03
CA SER A 154 -21.57 -32.51 7.37
C SER A 154 -20.67 -32.61 8.60
#